data_AF-A0A2E3KCA0-F1
#
_entry.id   AF-A0A2E3KCA0-F1
#
_cell.length_a   1.000
_cell.length_b   1.000
_cell.length_c   1.000
_cell.angle_alpha   90.00
_cell.angle_beta   90.00
_cell.angle_gamma   90.00
#
_symmetry.space_group_name_H-M   'P 1'
#
loop_
_entity.id
_entity.type
_entity.pdbx_description
1 polymer ?
#
loop_
_entity_poly.entity_id
_entity_poly.type
_entity_poly.pdbx_seq_one_letter_code
_entity_poly.pdbx_strand_id
1 'polypeptide(L)' 'MLANKLTIDELASRIPDGAKVALPPDYAYCSLAAVRALIRRKVKGLHLVGVPSLGFQADMLIGAGCVDT' A
#
# COMPACT_ATOMS: atom_id res chain seq x y z
N MET A 1 -2.95 -14.23 21.33
CA MET A 1 -2.13 -13.80 20.16
C MET A 1 -1.31 -12.59 20.58
N LEU A 2 0.01 -12.68 20.57
CA LEU A 2 0.85 -11.49 20.75
C LEU A 2 1.05 -10.85 19.38
N ALA A 3 0.59 -9.62 19.21
CA ALA A 3 0.87 -8.86 17.99
C ALA A 3 2.37 -8.54 17.95
N ASN A 4 3.05 -8.90 16.86
CA ASN A 4 4.43 -8.53 16.67
C ASN A 4 4.52 -7.04 16.28
N LYS A 5 5.33 -6.26 17.00
CA LYS A 5 5.50 -4.83 16.72
C LYS A 5 6.50 -4.67 15.58
N LEU A 6 6.05 -4.11 14.47
CA LEU A 6 6.89 -3.78 13.31
C LEU A 6 6.99 -2.26 13.16
N THR A 7 8.15 -1.80 12.72
CA THR A 7 8.30 -0.48 12.11
C THR A 7 7.59 -0.44 10.75
N ILE A 8 7.39 0.77 10.22
CA ILE A 8 6.70 0.92 8.93
C ILE A 8 7.49 0.35 7.75
N ASP A 9 8.82 0.43 7.80
CA ASP A 9 9.69 -0.10 6.75
C ASP A 9 9.76 -1.63 6.80
N GLU A 10 9.74 -2.23 8.00
CA GLU A 10 9.61 -3.69 8.16
C GLU A 10 8.25 -4.22 7.72
N LEU A 11 7.19 -3.44 7.90
CA LEU A 11 5.88 -3.81 7.35
C LEU A 11 5.90 -3.72 5.82
N ALA A 12 6.42 -2.61 5.28
CA ALA A 12 6.47 -2.40 3.83
C ALA A 12 7.34 -3.44 3.13
N SER A 13 8.45 -3.88 3.73
CA SER A 13 9.33 -4.91 3.14
C SER A 13 8.67 -6.28 3.00
N ARG A 14 7.60 -6.56 3.77
CA ARG A 14 6.82 -7.80 3.68
C ARG A 14 5.80 -7.82 2.55
N ILE A 15 5.59 -6.71 1.85
CA ILE A 15 4.71 -6.62 0.68
C ILE A 15 5.58 -6.79 -0.56
N PRO A 16 5.62 -7.96 -1.22
CA PRO A 16 6.48 -8.18 -2.38
C PRO A 16 6.01 -7.39 -3.60
N ASP A 17 6.88 -7.27 -4.61
CA ASP A 17 6.44 -6.85 -5.95
C ASP A 17 5.40 -7.84 -6.49
N GLY A 18 4.44 -7.38 -7.29
CA GLY A 18 3.34 -8.22 -7.76
C GLY A 18 2.22 -8.46 -6.74
N ALA A 19 2.33 -7.92 -5.52
CA ALA A 19 1.35 -8.19 -4.47
C ALA A 19 -0.04 -7.60 -4.79
N LYS A 20 -1.09 -8.37 -4.48
CA LYS A 20 -2.46 -7.88 -4.49
C LYS A 20 -2.81 -7.26 -3.15
N VAL A 21 -3.06 -5.95 -3.13
CA VAL A 21 -3.23 -5.15 -1.90
C VAL A 21 -4.63 -4.56 -1.84
N ALA A 22 -5.36 -4.88 -0.78
CA ALA A 22 -6.64 -4.25 -0.48
C ALA A 22 -6.42 -2.91 0.24
N LEU A 23 -7.07 -1.85 -0.22
CA LEU A 23 -7.01 -0.53 0.37
C LEU A 23 -8.40 -0.03 0.76
N PRO A 24 -8.54 0.61 1.94
CA PRO A 24 -9.80 1.23 2.35
C PRO A 24 -10.08 2.51 1.54
N PRO A 25 -11.32 3.00 1.54
CA PRO A 25 -11.68 4.30 0.96
C PRO A 25 -11.13 5.44 1.82
N ASP A 26 -11.06 6.65 1.26
CA ASP A 26 -10.48 7.80 1.97
C ASP A 26 -11.23 8.19 3.25
N TYR A 27 -12.55 7.92 3.31
CA TYR A 27 -13.37 8.18 4.50
C TYR A 27 -13.12 7.18 5.65
N ALA A 28 -12.40 6.09 5.39
CA ALA A 28 -12.08 5.05 6.39
C ALA A 28 -10.63 5.14 6.87
N TYR A 29 -10.04 6.34 6.80
CA TYR A 29 -8.64 6.65 7.07
C TYR A 29 -7.67 6.02 6.06
N CYS A 30 -6.58 6.74 5.77
CA CYS A 30 -5.61 6.32 4.77
C CYS A 30 -4.34 5.78 5.42
N SER A 31 -3.77 4.74 4.82
CA SER A 31 -2.52 4.11 5.25
C SER A 31 -1.27 4.87 4.76
N LEU A 32 -1.28 6.21 4.81
CA LEU A 32 -0.30 7.05 4.10
C LEU A 32 1.16 6.81 4.52
N ALA A 33 1.40 6.39 5.77
CA ALA A 33 2.74 6.01 6.21
C ALA A 33 3.26 4.78 5.46
N ALA A 34 2.42 3.76 5.28
CA ALA A 34 2.73 2.54 4.54
C ALA A 34 2.87 2.83 3.04
N VAL A 35 1.95 3.62 2.47
CA VAL A 35 2.00 4.06 1.06
C VAL A 35 3.32 4.76 0.77
N ARG A 36 3.73 5.74 1.59
CA ARG A 36 5.01 6.43 1.41
C ARG A 36 6.20 5.49 1.56
N ALA A 37 6.14 4.49 2.45
CA ALA A 37 7.20 3.50 2.60
C ALA A 37 7.33 2.60 1.36
N LEU A 38 6.21 2.15 0.81
CA LEU A 38 6.17 1.40 -0.46
C LEU A 38 6.74 2.21 -1.63
N ILE A 39 6.38 3.49 -1.74
CA ILE A 39 6.90 4.41 -2.75
C ILE A 39 8.41 4.60 -2.60
N ARG A 40 8.90 4.89 -1.39
CA ARG A 40 10.36 5.05 -1.14
C ARG A 40 11.14 3.79 -1.51
N ARG A 41 10.62 2.61 -1.18
CA ARG A 41 11.21 1.31 -1.54
C ARG A 41 11.12 1.02 -3.04
N LYS A 42 10.26 1.73 -3.78
CA LYS A 42 9.99 1.55 -5.22
C LYS A 42 9.40 0.17 -5.52
N VAL A 43 8.44 -0.29 -4.73
CA VAL A 43 7.68 -1.52 -5.03
C VAL A 43 7.07 -1.43 -6.44
N LYS A 44 6.98 -2.56 -7.13
CA LYS A 44 6.50 -2.64 -8.53
C LYS A 44 5.41 -3.68 -8.70
N GLY A 45 4.59 -3.47 -9.72
CA GLY A 45 3.58 -4.43 -10.16
C GLY A 45 2.48 -4.72 -9.14
N LEU A 46 2.16 -3.79 -8.23
CA LEU A 46 1.06 -4.01 -7.28
C LEU A 46 -0.28 -4.11 -8.01
N HIS A 47 -1.15 -5.01 -7.56
CA HIS A 47 -2.56 -5.08 -7.98
C HIS A 47 -3.46 -4.53 -6.87
N LEU A 48 -4.10 -3.38 -7.09
CA LEU A 48 -4.90 -2.73 -6.05
C LEU A 48 -6.36 -3.17 -6.08
N VAL A 49 -6.92 -3.42 -4.89
CA VAL A 49 -8.36 -3.70 -4.70
C VAL A 49 -8.94 -2.66 -3.75
N GLY A 50 -9.89 -1.86 -4.24
CA GLY A 50 -10.66 -0.95 -3.39
C GLY A 50 -11.71 -1.70 -2.59
N VAL A 51 -11.82 -1.39 -1.29
CA VAL A 51 -12.82 -2.01 -0.41
C VAL A 51 -13.54 -0.94 0.42
N PRO A 52 -14.64 -0.32 -0.08
CA PRO A 52 -15.31 -0.61 -1.36
C PRO A 52 -14.73 0.14 -2.57
N SER A 53 -14.06 1.28 -2.35
CA SER A 53 -13.49 2.11 -3.41
C SER A 53 -12.06 2.52 -3.09
N LEU A 54 -11.31 2.89 -4.11
CA LEU A 54 -10.01 3.52 -3.99
C LEU A 54 -10.16 5.05 -3.91
N GLY A 55 -9.05 5.72 -3.62
CA GLY A 55 -8.95 7.17 -3.51
C GLY A 55 -7.49 7.59 -3.46
N PHE A 56 -7.19 8.63 -2.68
CA PHE A 56 -5.89 9.30 -2.68
C PHE A 56 -4.69 8.38 -2.47
N GLN A 57 -4.80 7.36 -1.61
CA GLN A 57 -3.69 6.41 -1.40
C GLN A 57 -3.37 5.55 -2.62
N ALA A 58 -4.36 5.23 -3.44
CA ALA A 58 -4.15 4.50 -4.69
C ALA A 58 -3.52 5.42 -5.73
N ASP A 59 -4.01 6.66 -5.85
CA ASP A 59 -3.45 7.65 -6.78
C ASP A 59 -1.96 7.90 -6.52
N MET A 60 -1.55 7.95 -5.25
CA MET A 60 -0.14 8.05 -4.88
C MET A 60 0.70 6.86 -5.40
N LEU A 61 0.20 5.63 -5.27
CA LEU A 61 0.89 4.43 -5.72
C LEU A 61 0.92 4.33 -7.25
N ILE A 62 -0.17 4.69 -7.92
CA ILE A 62 -0.26 4.73 -9.39
C ILE A 62 0.69 5.80 -9.93
N GLY A 63 0.65 7.03 -9.39
CA GLY A 63 1.52 8.13 -9.81
C GLY A 63 3.00 7.87 -9.56
N ALA A 64 3.34 7.04 -8.56
CA ALA A 64 4.70 6.59 -8.31
C ALA A 64 5.16 5.43 -9.22
N GLY A 65 4.29 4.93 -10.10
CA GLY A 65 4.56 3.78 -10.96
C GLY A 65 4.77 2.49 -10.17
N CYS A 66 4.02 2.29 -9.09
CA CYS A 66 4.10 1.10 -8.25
C CYS A 66 3.06 0.02 -8.62
N VAL A 67 2.10 0.32 -9.50
CA VAL A 67 0.92 -0.52 -9.78
C VAL A 67 0.97 -1.02 -11.23
N ASP A 68 0.66 -2.30 -11.45
CA ASP A 68 0.30 -2.87 -12.76
C ASP A 68 -1.13 -3.41 -12.72
N THR A 69 -1.80 -3.40 -13.87
CA THR A 69 -3.18 -3.92 -14.03
C THR A 69 -3.23 -5.43 -13.93
#